data_AF-X1A9S6-F1
#
_entry.id   AF-X1A9S6-F1
#
_cell.length_a   1.000
_cell.length_b   1.000
_cell.length_c   1.000
_cell.angle_alpha   90.00
_cell.angle_beta   90.00
_cell.angle_gamma   90.00
#
_symmetry.space_group_name_H-M   'P 1'
#
loop_
_entity.id
_entity.type
_entity.pdbx_description
1 polymer ?
#
loop_
_entity_poly.entity_id
_entity_poly.type
_entity_poly.pdbx_seq_one_letter_code
_entity_poly.pdbx_strand_id
1 'polypeptide(L)'
;KIPKSSSKTSRSSSVIDDSERMLPAVLYESFTEIVAEGRDLDIENVHRIARGRVWSGAEAQKIGLVDEIGSYKKAIEILKELASINRDIELVAFPGRRGIPLTLESSLISKYLNMENKSKLPESFDSLLNMAEVYSQFGNERVLLILPYKFSW
;
A
#
# COMPACT_ATOMS: atom_id res chain seq x y z
N LYS A 1 -0.10 16.76 -65.43
CA LYS A 1 0.97 17.31 -64.56
C LYS A 1 0.31 18.21 -63.53
N ILE A 2 0.14 17.74 -62.30
CA ILE A 2 -0.46 18.50 -61.18
C ILE A 2 0.70 18.91 -60.26
N PRO A 3 0.82 20.19 -59.83
CA PRO A 3 1.94 20.64 -59.01
C PRO A 3 1.77 20.23 -57.54
N LYS A 4 2.92 20.05 -56.88
CA LYS A 4 3.10 19.50 -55.54
C LYS A 4 2.66 20.44 -54.42
N SER A 5 2.23 19.79 -53.35
CA SER A 5 1.93 20.29 -52.01
C SER A 5 3.04 21.15 -51.40
N SER A 6 2.64 22.19 -50.67
CA SER A 6 3.40 22.73 -49.53
C SER A 6 2.45 23.38 -48.54
N SER A 7 1.70 22.57 -47.79
CA SER A 7 1.01 23.02 -46.58
C SER A 7 2.04 23.17 -45.46
N LYS A 8 2.48 24.40 -45.22
CA LYS A 8 3.12 24.79 -43.96
C LYS A 8 2.03 24.81 -42.88
N THR A 9 1.97 23.76 -42.07
CA THR A 9 1.21 23.75 -40.81
C THR A 9 2.19 23.52 -39.67
N SER A 10 2.92 24.56 -39.30
CA SER A 10 3.74 24.60 -38.09
C SER A 10 3.14 25.64 -37.16
N ARG A 11 2.19 25.25 -36.30
CA ARG A 11 1.70 26.12 -35.21
C ARG A 11 0.88 25.46 -34.09
N SER A 12 0.92 24.13 -33.92
CA SER A 12 0.12 23.44 -32.89
C SER A 12 0.93 22.56 -31.93
N SER A 13 2.26 22.68 -31.90
CA SER A 13 3.12 21.85 -31.03
C SER A 13 3.71 22.58 -29.82
N SER A 14 3.53 23.90 -29.69
CA SER A 14 4.20 24.69 -28.63
C SER A 14 3.41 24.74 -27.31
N VAL A 15 2.07 24.72 -27.36
CA VAL A 15 1.24 24.98 -26.16
C VAL A 15 1.12 23.76 -25.24
N ILE A 16 1.15 22.54 -25.79
CA ILE A 16 1.03 21.30 -24.99
C ILE A 16 2.37 20.99 -24.27
N ASP A 17 3.49 21.35 -24.89
CA ASP A 17 4.84 21.15 -24.37
C ASP A 17 5.13 22.05 -23.15
N ASP A 18 4.62 23.29 -23.15
CA ASP A 18 4.79 24.21 -22.02
C ASP A 18 4.03 23.76 -20.76
N SER A 19 2.85 23.12 -20.91
CA SER A 19 2.10 22.60 -19.76
C SER A 19 2.74 21.36 -19.13
N GLU A 20 3.32 20.45 -19.92
CA GLU A 20 4.04 19.29 -19.41
C GLU A 20 5.37 19.67 -18.75
N ARG A 21 6.03 20.73 -19.23
CA ARG A 21 7.24 21.28 -18.60
C ARG A 21 6.99 22.02 -17.28
N MET A 22 5.77 22.50 -17.01
CA MET A 22 5.42 23.15 -15.74
C MET A 22 5.15 22.17 -14.59
N LEU A 23 4.62 20.97 -14.85
CA LEU A 23 4.26 20.02 -13.79
C LEU A 23 5.43 19.63 -12.88
N PRO A 24 6.65 19.35 -13.40
CA PRO A 24 7.81 19.05 -12.55
C PRO A 24 8.25 20.24 -11.68
N ALA A 25 8.12 21.47 -12.20
CA ALA A 25 8.51 22.67 -11.47
C ALA A 25 7.57 22.91 -10.28
N VAL A 26 6.26 22.83 -10.51
CA VAL A 26 5.25 22.98 -9.46
C VAL A 26 5.41 21.91 -8.37
N LEU A 27 5.64 20.65 -8.77
CA LEU A 27 5.89 19.57 -7.80
C LEU A 27 7.15 19.81 -6.98
N TYR A 28 8.22 20.30 -7.61
CA TYR A 28 9.47 20.60 -6.93
C TYR A 28 9.29 21.72 -5.90
N GLU A 29 8.61 22.81 -6.28
CA GLU A 29 8.31 23.93 -5.39
C GLU A 29 7.48 23.46 -4.19
N SER A 30 6.39 22.73 -4.42
CA SER A 30 5.56 22.17 -3.34
C SER A 30 6.35 21.25 -2.41
N PHE A 31 7.24 20.41 -2.95
CA PHE A 31 8.10 19.57 -2.13
C PHE A 31 9.03 20.41 -1.24
N THR A 32 9.68 21.44 -1.80
CA THR A 32 10.59 22.29 -1.04
C THR A 32 9.87 23.11 0.03
N GLU A 33 8.64 23.56 -0.23
CA GLU A 33 7.80 24.25 0.75
C GLU A 33 7.44 23.32 1.92
N ILE A 34 6.98 22.09 1.65
CA ILE A 34 6.66 21.11 2.69
C ILE A 34 7.88 20.80 3.56
N VAL A 35 9.08 20.70 2.97
CA VAL A 35 10.31 20.45 3.72
C VAL A 35 10.71 21.67 4.56
N ALA A 36 10.59 22.87 4.01
CA ALA A 36 10.89 24.11 4.73
C ALA A 36 9.97 24.26 5.96
N GLU A 37 8.66 24.10 5.77
CA GLU A 37 7.67 24.17 6.85
C GLU A 37 7.87 23.05 7.87
N GLY A 38 8.03 21.80 7.41
CA GLY A 38 8.16 20.64 8.30
C GLY A 38 9.45 20.60 9.11
N ARG A 39 10.49 21.34 8.70
CA ARG A 39 11.78 21.41 9.42
C ARG A 39 12.09 22.78 9.99
N ASP A 40 11.18 23.74 9.88
CA ASP A 40 11.39 25.14 10.26
C ASP A 40 12.69 25.70 9.65
N LEU A 41 12.93 25.41 8.36
CA LEU A 41 14.09 25.85 7.61
C LEU A 41 13.68 26.96 6.64
N ASP A 42 14.57 27.94 6.47
CA ASP A 42 14.40 28.95 5.44
C ASP A 42 14.41 28.32 4.03
N ILE A 43 13.50 28.79 3.17
CA ILE A 43 13.30 28.22 1.84
C ILE A 43 14.54 28.36 0.95
N GLU A 44 15.32 29.43 1.09
CA GLU A 44 16.57 29.62 0.34
C GLU A 44 17.62 28.60 0.78
N ASN A 45 17.68 28.32 2.09
CA ASN A 45 18.52 27.25 2.62
C ASN A 45 18.09 25.87 2.10
N VAL A 46 16.79 25.58 2.05
CA VAL A 46 16.28 24.32 1.47
C VAL A 46 16.65 24.22 -0.02
N HIS A 47 16.48 25.27 -0.81
CA HIS A 47 16.88 25.28 -2.22
C HIS A 47 18.40 25.10 -2.44
N ARG A 48 19.23 25.52 -1.48
CA ARG A 48 20.69 25.34 -1.50
C ARG A 48 21.11 23.91 -1.21
N ILE A 49 20.42 23.22 -0.30
CA ILE A 49 20.69 21.81 0.06
C ILE A 49 19.93 20.81 -0.82
N ALA A 50 18.87 21.24 -1.50
CA ALA A 50 18.11 20.47 -2.49
C ALA A 50 18.88 20.36 -3.83
N ARG A 51 18.15 20.08 -4.94
CA ARG A 51 18.68 19.83 -6.31
C ARG A 51 19.20 18.42 -6.58
N GLY A 52 18.54 17.41 -6.02
CA GLY A 52 18.86 15.99 -6.30
C GLY A 52 20.17 15.51 -5.67
N ARG A 53 20.72 16.26 -4.72
CA ARG A 53 21.86 15.82 -3.91
C ARG A 53 21.41 14.75 -2.91
N VAL A 54 22.23 13.73 -2.75
CA VAL A 54 22.05 12.68 -1.75
C VAL A 54 22.91 13.03 -0.55
N TRP A 55 22.32 12.99 0.64
CA TRP A 55 23.00 13.25 1.90
C TRP A 55 23.15 11.95 2.69
N SER A 56 24.31 11.74 3.32
CA SER A 56 24.43 10.71 4.34
C SER A 56 23.59 11.08 5.58
N GLY A 57 23.21 10.11 6.40
CA GLY A 57 22.46 10.38 7.64
C GLY A 57 23.18 11.38 8.57
N ALA A 58 24.52 11.28 8.64
CA ALA A 58 25.35 12.19 9.41
C ALA A 58 25.36 13.63 8.88
N GLU A 59 25.37 13.81 7.57
CA GLU A 59 25.28 15.13 6.95
C GLU A 59 23.88 15.70 7.06
N ALA A 60 22.86 14.87 6.79
CA ALA A 60 21.45 15.22 6.92
C ALA A 60 21.13 15.77 8.32
N GLN A 61 21.74 15.21 9.37
CA GLN A 61 21.56 15.70 10.74
C GLN A 61 22.17 17.10 10.91
N LYS A 62 23.37 17.33 10.38
CA LYS A 62 24.07 18.63 10.46
C LYS A 62 23.33 19.75 9.74
N ILE A 63 22.63 19.43 8.65
CA ILE A 63 21.85 20.40 7.86
C ILE A 63 20.37 20.46 8.27
N GLY A 64 19.96 19.77 9.33
CA GLY A 64 18.60 19.84 9.87
C GLY A 64 17.54 19.05 9.11
N LEU A 65 17.93 18.13 8.22
CA LEU A 65 16.98 17.25 7.52
C LEU A 65 16.55 16.04 8.37
N VAL A 66 17.37 15.61 9.33
CA VAL A 66 17.03 14.55 10.32
C VAL A 66 17.34 15.05 11.73
N ASP A 67 16.54 14.63 12.71
CA ASP A 67 16.71 15.07 14.12
C ASP A 67 17.76 14.23 14.84
N GLU A 68 17.64 12.91 14.70
CA GLU A 68 18.50 11.95 15.39
C GLU A 68 18.88 10.78 14.47
N ILE A 69 20.10 10.28 14.65
CA ILE A 69 20.62 9.09 13.98
C ILE A 69 20.57 7.95 14.98
N GLY A 70 19.82 6.89 14.66
CA GLY A 70 19.66 5.75 15.55
C GLY A 70 19.14 4.51 14.83
N SER A 71 19.01 3.44 15.60
CA SER A 71 18.37 2.21 15.14
C SER A 71 16.85 2.28 15.28
N TYR A 72 16.16 1.31 14.68
CA TYR A 72 14.71 1.14 14.85
C TYR A 72 14.29 1.09 16.33
N LYS A 73 15.09 0.45 17.19
CA LYS A 73 14.83 0.37 18.63
C LYS A 73 14.85 1.77 19.27
N LYS A 74 15.82 2.61 18.89
CA LYS A 74 15.92 4.00 19.39
C LYS A 74 14.71 4.83 18.96
N ALA A 75 14.23 4.67 17.73
CA ALA A 75 13.01 5.32 17.26
C ALA A 75 11.78 4.93 18.10
N ILE A 76 11.66 3.66 18.50
CA ILE A 76 10.58 3.20 19.39
C ILE A 76 10.71 3.80 20.79
N GLU A 77 11.92 3.87 21.34
CA GLU A 77 12.17 4.47 22.66
C GLU A 77 11.74 5.95 22.68
N ILE A 78 12.16 6.73 21.68
CA ILE A 78 11.76 8.13 21.54
C ILE A 78 10.24 8.26 21.38
N LEU A 79 9.62 7.39 20.57
CA LEU A 79 8.16 7.38 20.42
C LEU A 79 7.45 7.12 21.76
N LYS A 80 7.93 6.15 22.56
CA LYS A 80 7.38 5.86 23.89
C LYS A 80 7.51 7.06 24.82
N GLU A 81 8.66 7.73 24.80
CA GLU A 81 8.91 8.93 25.59
C GLU A 81 7.96 10.07 25.20
N LEU A 82 7.84 10.38 23.91
CA LEU A 82 6.93 11.42 23.38
C LEU A 82 5.46 11.11 23.67
N ALA A 83 5.07 9.84 23.60
CA ALA A 83 3.71 9.40 23.89
C ALA A 83 3.43 9.19 25.40
N SER A 84 4.43 9.40 26.27
CA SER A 84 4.34 9.16 27.72
C SER A 84 3.89 7.72 28.08
N ILE A 85 4.37 6.72 27.33
CA ILE A 85 4.01 5.31 27.52
C ILE A 85 5.13 4.59 28.29
N ASN A 86 4.87 4.25 29.56
CA ASN A 86 5.83 3.57 30.44
C ASN A 86 5.70 2.03 30.45
N ARG A 87 5.01 1.46 29.46
CA ARG A 87 4.77 0.01 29.37
C ARG A 87 5.32 -0.57 28.08
N ASP A 88 5.34 -1.90 28.01
CA ASP A 88 5.59 -2.57 26.74
C ASP A 88 4.45 -2.30 25.75
N ILE A 89 4.85 -2.08 24.51
CA ILE A 89 3.93 -1.79 23.41
C ILE A 89 4.06 -2.90 22.38
N GLU A 90 2.93 -3.31 21.84
CA GLU A 90 2.88 -4.19 20.68
C GLU A 90 2.75 -3.33 19.43
N LEU A 91 3.66 -3.51 18.48
CA LEU A 91 3.64 -2.79 17.22
C LEU A 91 2.79 -3.54 16.21
N VAL A 92 1.73 -2.89 15.72
CA VAL A 92 0.81 -3.46 14.74
C VAL A 92 0.99 -2.75 13.40
N ALA A 93 1.25 -3.52 12.33
CA ALA A 93 1.38 -2.98 10.98
C ALA A 93 0.00 -2.73 10.34
N PHE A 94 -0.19 -1.55 9.76
CA PHE A 94 -1.41 -1.17 9.04
C PHE A 94 -1.14 -0.96 7.52
N PRO A 95 -2.12 -1.26 6.64
CA PRO A 95 -3.40 -1.90 6.96
C PRO A 95 -3.17 -3.35 7.40
N GLY A 96 -3.92 -3.79 8.43
CA GLY A 96 -3.87 -5.18 8.86
C GLY A 96 -4.16 -6.10 7.66
N ARG A 97 -3.44 -7.23 7.56
CA ARG A 97 -3.63 -8.20 6.48
C ARG A 97 -5.11 -8.62 6.45
N ARG A 98 -5.86 -8.13 5.45
CA ARG A 98 -7.27 -8.43 5.24
C ARG A 98 -7.37 -9.86 4.69
N GLY A 99 -7.73 -10.81 5.55
CA GLY A 99 -8.15 -12.16 5.16
C GLY A 99 -9.55 -12.41 5.70
N ILE A 100 -10.32 -13.27 5.04
CA ILE A 100 -11.64 -13.66 5.53
C ILE A 100 -11.41 -14.67 6.66
N PRO A 101 -11.86 -14.40 7.90
CA PRO A 101 -11.84 -15.41 8.94
C PRO A 101 -12.84 -16.53 8.56
N LEU A 102 -12.34 -17.74 8.30
CA LEU A 102 -13.16 -18.91 7.97
C LEU A 102 -13.86 -19.54 9.18
N THR A 103 -13.96 -18.82 10.30
CA THR A 103 -14.50 -19.31 11.57
C THR A 103 -16.03 -19.47 11.59
N LEU A 104 -16.72 -19.23 10.46
CA LEU A 104 -18.17 -19.34 10.33
C LEU A 104 -18.63 -20.81 10.31
N GLU A 105 -19.12 -21.29 11.45
CA GLU A 105 -20.08 -22.39 11.61
C GLU A 105 -19.68 -23.79 11.11
N SER A 106 -18.50 -24.26 11.55
CA SER A 106 -18.25 -25.70 11.66
C SER A 106 -19.37 -26.41 12.43
N SER A 107 -20.10 -25.73 13.32
CA SER A 107 -21.30 -26.23 14.02
C SER A 107 -22.47 -26.57 13.07
N LEU A 108 -22.86 -25.68 12.15
CA LEU A 108 -24.00 -25.98 11.27
C LEU A 108 -23.61 -27.06 10.27
N ILE A 109 -22.49 -26.89 9.59
CA ILE A 109 -22.11 -27.81 8.52
C ILE A 109 -21.76 -29.20 9.09
N SER A 110 -21.01 -29.30 10.19
CA SER A 110 -20.72 -30.62 10.79
C SER A 110 -21.96 -31.31 11.34
N LYS A 111 -22.93 -30.56 11.88
CA LYS A 111 -24.21 -31.11 12.37
C LYS A 111 -25.05 -31.70 11.23
N TYR A 112 -25.00 -31.10 10.03
CA TYR A 112 -25.65 -31.64 8.84
C TYR A 112 -24.85 -32.76 8.15
N LEU A 113 -23.51 -32.71 8.18
CA LEU A 113 -22.63 -33.74 7.62
C LEU A 113 -22.62 -35.05 8.44
N ASN A 114 -22.82 -34.97 9.76
CA ASN A 114 -22.80 -36.12 10.69
C ASN A 114 -24.14 -36.85 10.83
N MET A 115 -25.22 -36.34 10.25
CA MET A 115 -26.50 -37.03 10.21
C MET A 115 -26.57 -37.91 8.97
N GLU A 116 -27.13 -39.12 9.11
CA GLU A 116 -27.44 -40.13 8.08
C GLU A 116 -28.30 -39.63 6.88
N ASN A 117 -28.41 -38.32 6.69
CA ASN A 117 -29.19 -37.59 5.70
C ASN A 117 -28.38 -37.03 4.54
N LYS A 118 -27.11 -37.42 4.32
CA LYS A 118 -26.39 -37.10 3.06
C LYS A 118 -27.23 -37.43 1.82
N SER A 119 -28.04 -38.48 1.91
CA SER A 119 -28.99 -38.94 0.88
C SER A 119 -30.28 -38.11 0.74
N LYS A 120 -30.55 -37.15 1.63
CA LYS A 120 -31.76 -36.30 1.62
C LYS A 120 -31.50 -34.86 1.20
N LEU A 121 -30.24 -34.49 0.95
CA LEU A 121 -29.96 -33.17 0.40
C LEU A 121 -30.24 -33.19 -1.11
N PRO A 122 -30.85 -32.12 -1.65
CA PRO A 122 -30.91 -31.94 -3.09
C PRO A 122 -29.49 -31.91 -3.67
N GLU A 123 -29.27 -32.52 -4.83
CA GLU A 123 -27.96 -32.54 -5.53
C GLU A 123 -27.37 -31.13 -5.74
N SER A 124 -28.23 -30.10 -5.78
CA SER A 124 -27.80 -28.70 -5.84
C SER A 124 -26.94 -28.25 -4.66
N PHE A 125 -26.92 -29.00 -3.55
CA PHE A 125 -26.08 -28.73 -2.39
C PHE A 125 -24.71 -29.42 -2.43
N ASP A 126 -24.43 -30.30 -3.40
CA ASP A 126 -23.15 -31.00 -3.48
C ASP A 126 -21.97 -30.03 -3.61
N SER A 127 -22.12 -28.96 -4.37
CA SER A 127 -21.09 -27.92 -4.50
C SER A 127 -20.81 -27.22 -3.17
N LEU A 128 -21.85 -26.98 -2.35
CA LEU A 128 -21.70 -26.39 -1.02
C LEU A 128 -21.05 -27.36 -0.03
N LEU A 129 -21.40 -28.65 -0.10
CA LEU A 129 -20.80 -29.70 0.73
C LEU A 129 -19.32 -29.90 0.39
N ASN A 130 -18.96 -29.95 -0.89
CA ASN A 130 -17.57 -30.01 -1.35
C ASN A 130 -16.78 -28.79 -0.86
N MET A 131 -17.36 -27.59 -0.98
CA MET A 131 -16.75 -26.38 -0.46
C MET A 131 -16.56 -26.45 1.05
N ALA A 132 -17.57 -26.93 1.79
CA ALA A 132 -17.49 -27.12 3.24
C ALA A 132 -16.41 -28.11 3.68
N GLU A 133 -16.23 -29.20 2.95
CA GLU A 133 -15.15 -30.16 3.19
C GLU A 133 -13.78 -29.51 2.94
N VAL A 134 -13.62 -28.78 1.84
CA VAL A 134 -12.42 -27.97 1.58
C VAL A 134 -12.18 -26.95 2.70
N TYR A 135 -13.22 -26.24 3.15
CA TYR A 135 -13.14 -25.30 4.28
C TYR A 135 -12.67 -25.97 5.58
N SER A 136 -13.12 -27.20 5.87
CA SER A 136 -12.73 -27.96 7.07
C SER A 136 -11.23 -28.31 7.12
N GLN A 137 -10.57 -28.42 5.95
CA GLN A 137 -9.14 -28.75 5.87
C GLN A 137 -8.24 -27.56 6.26
N PHE A 138 -8.74 -26.32 6.16
CA PHE A 138 -7.97 -25.11 6.47
C PHE A 138 -8.09 -24.65 7.94
N GLY A 139 -8.95 -25.27 8.75
CA GLY A 139 -9.08 -24.96 10.17
C GLY A 139 -9.27 -23.46 10.48
N ASN A 140 -8.47 -22.92 11.41
CA ASN A 140 -8.48 -21.50 11.80
C ASN A 140 -7.59 -20.60 10.93
N GLU A 141 -7.12 -21.09 9.78
CA GLU A 141 -6.24 -20.31 8.92
C GLU A 141 -7.01 -19.23 8.14
N ARG A 142 -6.34 -18.09 7.92
CA ARG A 142 -6.91 -16.98 7.14
C ARG A 142 -6.64 -17.21 5.66
N VAL A 143 -7.63 -17.68 4.93
CA VAL A 143 -7.57 -17.85 3.47
C VAL A 143 -7.80 -16.51 2.77
N LEU A 144 -6.98 -16.23 1.75
CA LEU A 144 -7.06 -15.00 0.96
C LEU A 144 -8.08 -15.11 -0.19
N LEU A 145 -8.18 -16.27 -0.84
CA LEU A 145 -9.09 -16.52 -1.96
C LEU A 145 -9.41 -18.02 -2.06
N ILE A 146 -10.65 -18.35 -2.39
CA ILE A 146 -11.05 -19.70 -2.79
C ILE A 146 -11.63 -19.62 -4.20
N LEU A 147 -11.11 -20.47 -5.08
CA LEU A 147 -11.55 -20.53 -6.47
C LEU A 147 -12.71 -21.53 -6.59
N PRO A 148 -13.80 -21.19 -7.30
CA PRO A 148 -14.98 -22.05 -7.44
C PRO A 148 -14.77 -23.21 -8.43
N TYR A 149 -13.52 -23.52 -8.80
CA TYR A 149 -13.19 -24.50 -9.84
C TYR A 149 -12.35 -25.63 -9.26
N LYS A 150 -12.75 -26.86 -9.59
CA LYS A 150 -11.91 -28.05 -9.37
C LYS A 150 -10.95 -28.15 -10.56
N PHE A 151 -9.65 -28.10 -10.29
CA PHE A 151 -8.64 -28.39 -11.31
C PHE A 151 -8.49 -29.90 -11.42
N SER A 152 -8.98 -30.49 -12.51
CA SER A 152 -8.67 -31.87 -12.90
C SER A 152 -7.39 -31.85 -13.73
N TRP A 153 -6.35 -32.52 -13.25
CA TRP A 153 -5.12 -32.81 -14.00
C TRP A 153 -5.22 -34.20 -14.64
#